data_AF-A0A7C6XHU1-F1
#
_entry.id   AF-A0A7C6XHU1-F1
#
_cell.length_a   1.000
_cell.length_b   1.000
_cell.length_c   1.000
_cell.angle_alpha   90.00
_cell.angle_beta   90.00
_cell.angle_gamma   90.00
#
_symmetry.space_group_name_H-M   'P 1'
#
loop_
_entity.id
_entity.type
_entity.pdbx_description
1 polymer ?
#
loop_
_entity_poly.entity_id
_entity_poly.type
_entity_poly.pdbx_seq_one_letter_code
_entity_poly.pdbx_strand_id
1 'polypeptide(L)'
;VVRRAHLGPKTFAFARDAAKYGDNFLEVVLNDALEVERLKHLPARQIYREEGVHGELLAPAFTQRLYPGGTPVVSFRPWQVVHLRWGHRGEERYGRSHLGVACGIWKRLHPLEESMRIARLERGYDKLVHYVEIPLEASLEEAQKRLDDYRRRMGSRVVFNAETGCYELHRQTPGVRTDFYVPVSRGENGAITGGDIKLLAADNAQLAHIDDVRYLHRQLLCALRVPAAFLGFEEDVNARATLAEQHAEFARTIRRGQAILAAGYRQVFDLQLALKGLDPRSLSYRIVWPEARPEEARASAEAAYYRARAERISAG
;
A
#
# COMPACT_ATOMS: atom_id res chain seq x y z
N VAL A 1 -30.78 -11.24 -12.06
CA VAL A 1 -29.95 -10.56 -11.04
C VAL A 1 -28.72 -9.89 -11.64
N VAL A 2 -27.81 -10.60 -12.29
CA VAL A 2 -26.51 -10.04 -12.78
C VAL A 2 -26.65 -8.75 -13.59
N ARG A 3 -27.55 -8.72 -14.59
CA ARG A 3 -27.82 -7.51 -15.39
C ARG A 3 -28.48 -6.40 -14.57
N ARG A 4 -29.55 -6.71 -13.83
CA ARG A 4 -30.31 -5.74 -13.01
C ARG A 4 -29.44 -5.06 -11.94
N ALA A 5 -28.70 -5.87 -11.18
CA ALA A 5 -27.84 -5.38 -10.11
C ALA A 5 -26.52 -4.75 -10.59
N HIS A 6 -26.29 -4.70 -11.91
CA HIS A 6 -25.06 -4.23 -12.54
C HIS A 6 -23.82 -4.85 -11.88
N LEU A 7 -23.84 -6.18 -11.66
CA LEU A 7 -22.77 -6.85 -10.93
C LEU A 7 -21.44 -6.83 -11.68
N GLY A 8 -21.45 -6.94 -13.02
CA GLY A 8 -20.23 -6.94 -13.84
C GLY A 8 -19.21 -5.85 -13.47
N PRO A 9 -19.54 -4.55 -13.62
CA PRO A 9 -18.60 -3.47 -13.30
C PRO A 9 -18.26 -3.37 -11.80
N LYS A 10 -19.16 -3.80 -10.91
CA LYS A 10 -18.97 -3.68 -9.45
C LYS A 10 -18.20 -4.84 -8.84
N THR A 11 -18.16 -5.99 -9.50
CA THR A 11 -17.54 -7.23 -8.98
C THR A 11 -16.07 -6.99 -8.64
N PHE A 12 -15.34 -6.29 -9.52
CA PHE A 12 -13.94 -5.97 -9.26
C PHE A 12 -13.74 -5.09 -8.03
N ALA A 13 -14.57 -4.05 -7.87
CA ALA A 13 -14.53 -3.20 -6.68
C ALA A 13 -14.81 -4.02 -5.40
N PHE A 14 -15.79 -4.91 -5.44
CA PHE A 14 -16.12 -5.77 -4.29
C PHE A 14 -14.99 -6.72 -3.93
N ALA A 15 -14.37 -7.34 -4.95
CA ALA A 15 -13.21 -8.22 -4.79
C ALA A 15 -12.02 -7.46 -4.19
N ARG A 16 -11.71 -6.29 -4.75
CA ARG A 16 -10.62 -5.41 -4.31
C ARG A 16 -10.81 -4.99 -2.86
N ASP A 17 -12.00 -4.53 -2.49
CA ASP A 17 -12.25 -4.02 -1.15
C ASP A 17 -12.23 -5.16 -0.12
N ALA A 18 -12.77 -6.35 -0.46
CA ALA A 18 -12.65 -7.53 0.38
C ALA A 18 -11.19 -7.95 0.59
N ALA A 19 -10.37 -7.98 -0.47
CA ALA A 19 -8.95 -8.31 -0.35
C ALA A 19 -8.15 -7.23 0.44
N LYS A 20 -8.44 -5.96 0.19
CA LYS A 20 -7.74 -4.82 0.81
C LYS A 20 -8.05 -4.69 2.29
N TYR A 21 -9.32 -4.72 2.67
CA TYR A 21 -9.73 -4.49 4.07
C TYR A 21 -9.89 -5.79 4.85
N GLY A 22 -9.99 -6.94 4.20
CA GLY A 22 -10.32 -8.22 4.83
C GLY A 22 -11.82 -8.49 4.82
N ASP A 23 -12.61 -7.43 5.01
CA ASP A 23 -14.07 -7.50 5.05
C ASP A 23 -14.70 -6.54 4.06
N ASN A 24 -15.79 -6.98 3.45
CA ASN A 24 -16.65 -6.13 2.65
C ASN A 24 -18.13 -6.47 2.93
N PHE A 25 -18.91 -5.46 3.29
CA PHE A 25 -20.33 -5.60 3.57
C PHE A 25 -21.14 -4.99 2.43
N LEU A 26 -22.06 -5.75 1.87
CA LEU A 26 -22.92 -5.34 0.78
C LEU A 26 -24.37 -5.44 1.22
N GLU A 27 -25.08 -4.32 1.22
CA GLU A 27 -26.52 -4.26 1.43
C GLU A 27 -27.25 -4.70 0.15
N VAL A 28 -28.20 -5.62 0.29
CA VAL A 28 -29.09 -6.06 -0.79
C VAL A 28 -30.30 -5.13 -0.82
N VAL A 29 -30.39 -4.31 -1.87
CA VAL A 29 -31.51 -3.42 -2.11
C VAL A 29 -32.51 -4.11 -3.04
N LEU A 30 -33.76 -4.19 -2.59
CA LEU A 30 -34.89 -4.76 -3.34
C LEU A 30 -35.73 -3.62 -3.93
N ASN A 31 -36.36 -3.87 -5.08
CA ASN A 31 -37.39 -3.01 -5.64
C ASN A 31 -38.79 -3.36 -5.07
N ASP A 32 -39.80 -2.58 -5.44
CA ASP A 32 -41.20 -2.80 -5.03
C ASP A 32 -41.76 -4.17 -5.46
N ALA A 33 -41.18 -4.77 -6.49
CA ALA A 33 -41.52 -6.10 -7.01
C ALA A 33 -40.76 -7.25 -6.32
N LEU A 34 -40.07 -6.99 -5.19
CA LEU A 34 -39.27 -7.97 -4.45
C LEU A 34 -38.15 -8.61 -5.28
N GLU A 35 -37.56 -7.83 -6.18
CA GLU A 35 -36.41 -8.23 -6.98
C GLU A 35 -35.16 -7.48 -6.54
N VAL A 36 -34.03 -8.20 -6.52
CA VAL A 36 -32.73 -7.60 -6.24
C VAL A 36 -32.39 -6.60 -7.34
N GLU A 37 -32.38 -5.33 -6.97
CA GLU A 37 -32.11 -4.19 -7.83
C GLU A 37 -30.65 -3.77 -7.75
N ARG A 38 -30.06 -3.75 -6.55
CA ARG A 38 -28.69 -3.24 -6.36
C ARG A 38 -28.01 -3.85 -5.15
N LEU A 39 -26.71 -4.12 -5.28
CA LEU A 39 -25.82 -4.30 -4.13
C LEU A 39 -25.14 -2.97 -3.82
N LYS A 40 -25.38 -2.45 -2.62
CA LYS A 40 -24.81 -1.18 -2.14
C LYS A 40 -23.68 -1.49 -1.16
N HIS A 41 -22.52 -0.89 -1.37
CA HIS A 41 -21.39 -1.04 -0.45
C HIS A 41 -21.69 -0.33 0.87
N LEU A 42 -21.47 -1.01 1.98
CA LEU A 42 -21.51 -0.45 3.32
C LEU A 42 -20.09 -0.27 3.86
N PRO A 43 -19.78 0.86 4.50
CA PRO A 43 -18.44 1.12 5.01
C PRO A 43 -18.08 0.14 6.14
N ALA A 44 -17.06 -0.69 5.89
CA ALA A 44 -16.67 -1.78 6.81
C ALA A 44 -16.30 -1.30 8.22
N ARG A 45 -15.82 -0.06 8.38
CA ARG A 45 -15.48 0.52 9.70
C ARG A 45 -16.71 0.77 10.59
N GLN A 46 -17.90 0.90 9.99
CA GLN A 46 -19.12 1.28 10.70
C GLN A 46 -20.07 0.10 10.93
N ILE A 47 -19.87 -1.02 10.24
CA ILE A 47 -20.72 -2.19 10.35
C ILE A 47 -20.13 -3.18 11.34
N TYR A 48 -20.94 -3.57 12.31
CA TYR A 48 -20.61 -4.58 13.31
C TYR A 48 -21.51 -5.79 13.09
N ARG A 49 -20.90 -6.97 12.96
CA ARG A 49 -21.60 -8.25 12.77
C ARG A 49 -21.93 -8.85 14.14
N GLU A 50 -23.17 -8.81 14.62
CA GLU A 50 -23.52 -9.37 15.93
C GLU A 50 -23.69 -10.90 15.86
N GLU A 51 -22.92 -11.61 16.66
CA GLU A 51 -22.91 -13.07 16.75
C GLU A 51 -23.21 -13.51 18.19
N GLY A 52 -23.92 -14.63 18.34
CA GLY A 52 -24.09 -15.32 19.61
C GLY A 52 -22.81 -16.05 20.04
N VAL A 53 -22.87 -16.70 21.20
CA VAL A 53 -21.73 -17.41 21.83
C VAL A 53 -21.15 -18.50 20.93
N HIS A 54 -21.96 -19.08 20.04
CA HIS A 54 -21.59 -20.16 19.12
C HIS A 54 -21.41 -19.70 17.66
N GLY A 55 -21.23 -18.39 17.42
CA GLY A 55 -21.03 -17.84 16.07
C GLY A 55 -22.30 -17.74 15.22
N GLU A 56 -23.47 -18.01 15.80
CA GLU A 56 -24.77 -17.83 15.16
C GLU A 56 -25.08 -16.35 14.97
N LEU A 57 -25.59 -15.96 13.80
CA LEU A 57 -26.01 -14.59 13.53
C LEU A 57 -27.26 -14.26 14.36
N LEU A 58 -27.18 -13.22 15.19
CA LEU A 58 -28.32 -12.74 15.97
C LEU A 58 -29.34 -12.01 15.09
N ALA A 59 -30.53 -11.72 15.63
CA ALA A 59 -31.50 -10.83 15.00
C ALA A 59 -31.67 -9.57 15.88
N PRO A 60 -31.08 -8.41 15.52
CA PRO A 60 -30.39 -8.08 14.27
C PRO A 60 -28.97 -8.65 14.15
N ALA A 61 -28.56 -8.96 12.91
CA ALA A 61 -27.28 -9.62 12.62
C ALA A 61 -26.17 -8.62 12.35
N PHE A 62 -26.51 -7.43 11.85
CA PHE A 62 -25.54 -6.38 11.58
C PHE A 62 -26.06 -5.06 12.11
N THR A 63 -25.20 -4.29 12.78
CA THR A 63 -25.53 -2.96 13.28
C THR A 63 -24.56 -1.93 12.73
N GLN A 64 -25.09 -0.78 12.30
CA GLN A 64 -24.28 0.35 11.87
C GLN A 64 -24.09 1.32 13.04
N ARG A 65 -22.84 1.63 13.37
CA ARG A 65 -22.44 2.60 14.41
C ARG A 65 -21.41 3.58 13.81
N LEU A 66 -21.59 4.88 14.02
CA LEU A 66 -20.63 5.89 13.49
C LEU A 66 -19.25 5.80 14.18
N TYR A 67 -19.27 5.48 15.47
CA TYR A 67 -18.10 5.39 16.33
C TYR A 67 -18.10 4.06 17.09
N PRO A 68 -16.92 3.51 17.42
CA PRO A 68 -16.83 2.34 18.29
C PRO A 68 -17.56 2.58 19.61
N GLY A 69 -18.46 1.67 20.00
CA GLY A 69 -19.26 1.81 21.23
C GLY A 69 -20.44 2.80 21.14
N GLY A 70 -20.66 3.47 20.00
CA GLY A 70 -21.81 4.33 19.80
C GLY A 70 -23.15 3.57 19.75
N THR A 71 -24.25 4.30 19.89
CA THR A 71 -25.60 3.73 19.71
C THR A 71 -25.80 3.23 18.28
N PRO A 72 -26.52 2.10 18.09
CA PRO A 72 -26.82 1.59 16.76
C PRO A 72 -27.77 2.54 16.05
N VAL A 73 -27.36 3.05 14.88
CA VAL A 73 -28.18 3.96 14.06
C VAL A 73 -29.14 3.16 13.18
N VAL A 74 -28.61 2.08 12.57
CA VAL A 74 -29.38 1.19 11.69
C VAL A 74 -29.05 -0.25 12.04
N SER A 75 -30.05 -1.11 12.03
CA SER A 75 -29.90 -2.54 12.26
C SER A 75 -30.41 -3.32 11.06
N PHE A 76 -29.64 -4.32 10.62
CA PHE A 76 -29.95 -5.14 9.45
C PHE A 76 -30.21 -6.60 9.85
N ARG A 77 -31.12 -7.24 9.12
CA ARG A 77 -31.38 -8.68 9.19
C ARG A 77 -30.25 -9.47 8.49
N PRO A 78 -30.03 -10.76 8.84
CA PRO A 78 -29.01 -11.59 8.21
C PRO A 78 -29.07 -11.62 6.67
N TRP A 79 -30.27 -11.61 6.10
CA TRP A 79 -30.47 -11.68 4.64
C TRP A 79 -30.24 -10.34 3.93
N GLN A 80 -30.26 -9.21 4.64
CA GLN A 80 -30.11 -7.87 4.06
C GLN A 80 -28.65 -7.55 3.74
N VAL A 81 -27.69 -8.21 4.40
CA VAL A 81 -26.26 -7.92 4.25
C VAL A 81 -25.53 -9.17 3.80
N VAL A 82 -24.78 -9.04 2.72
CA VAL A 82 -23.80 -10.02 2.26
C VAL A 82 -22.45 -9.63 2.83
N HIS A 83 -21.89 -10.51 3.65
CA HIS A 83 -20.58 -10.32 4.26
C HIS A 83 -19.52 -11.14 3.53
N LEU A 84 -18.67 -10.46 2.77
CA LEU A 84 -17.52 -11.06 2.10
C LEU A 84 -16.33 -11.06 3.07
N ARG A 85 -15.93 -12.26 3.53
CA ARG A 85 -14.82 -12.47 4.46
C ARG A 85 -13.58 -13.01 3.75
N TRP A 86 -12.58 -12.16 3.53
CA TRP A 86 -11.30 -12.56 2.97
C TRP A 86 -10.40 -13.20 4.03
N GLY A 87 -9.83 -14.37 3.72
CA GLY A 87 -8.79 -14.98 4.55
C GLY A 87 -9.17 -15.34 5.99
N HIS A 88 -10.47 -15.43 6.29
CA HIS A 88 -10.97 -15.86 7.61
C HIS A 88 -10.59 -17.33 7.87
N ARG A 89 -10.27 -17.65 9.13
CA ARG A 89 -10.02 -19.04 9.56
C ARG A 89 -11.22 -19.57 10.36
N GLY A 90 -11.79 -20.69 9.93
CA GLY A 90 -12.86 -21.37 10.66
C GLY A 90 -14.01 -20.43 11.04
N GLU A 91 -14.21 -20.25 12.34
CA GLU A 91 -15.30 -19.47 12.94
C GLU A 91 -14.95 -17.99 13.22
N GLU A 92 -13.83 -17.48 12.67
CA GLU A 92 -13.49 -16.06 12.84
C GLU A 92 -14.62 -15.13 12.36
N ARG A 93 -15.03 -14.21 13.25
CA ARG A 93 -16.09 -13.23 13.04
C ARG A 93 -15.85 -12.36 11.80
N TYR A 94 -14.60 -11.96 11.58
CA TYR A 94 -14.16 -11.07 10.51
C TYR A 94 -13.04 -11.68 9.67
N GLY A 95 -12.89 -11.16 8.46
CA GLY A 95 -11.77 -11.47 7.59
C GLY A 95 -10.47 -10.80 8.04
N ARG A 96 -9.39 -11.13 7.35
CA ARG A 96 -8.07 -10.54 7.54
C ARG A 96 -7.62 -9.91 6.24
N SER A 97 -7.17 -8.66 6.31
CA SER A 97 -6.62 -7.96 5.15
C SER A 97 -5.47 -8.75 4.52
N HIS A 98 -5.50 -8.87 3.19
CA HIS A 98 -4.39 -9.44 2.43
C HIS A 98 -3.09 -8.63 2.61
N LEU A 99 -3.23 -7.31 2.78
CA LEU A 99 -2.12 -6.38 2.96
C LEU A 99 -1.68 -6.24 4.43
N GLY A 100 -2.33 -6.93 5.37
CA GLY A 100 -2.03 -6.81 6.80
C GLY A 100 -0.54 -7.07 7.13
N VAL A 101 0.06 -8.06 6.47
CA VAL A 101 1.50 -8.38 6.62
C VAL A 101 2.38 -7.30 5.98
N ALA A 102 2.00 -6.83 4.78
CA ALA A 102 2.73 -5.80 4.05
C ALA A 102 2.78 -4.47 4.80
N CYS A 103 1.72 -4.10 5.53
CA CYS A 103 1.67 -2.87 6.33
C CYS A 103 2.81 -2.77 7.36
N GLY A 104 3.17 -3.88 8.02
CA GLY A 104 4.27 -3.89 8.99
C GLY A 104 5.65 -3.70 8.35
N ILE A 105 5.81 -4.17 7.11
CA ILE A 105 7.04 -3.99 6.34
C ILE A 105 7.11 -2.55 5.79
N TRP A 106 6.01 -2.05 5.22
CA TRP A 106 5.92 -0.67 4.71
C TRP A 106 6.26 0.38 5.76
N LYS A 107 5.77 0.20 7.01
CA LYS A 107 6.08 1.10 8.14
C LYS A 107 7.57 1.15 8.49
N ARG A 108 8.36 0.15 8.09
CA ARG A 108 9.82 0.13 8.28
C ARG A 108 10.56 0.63 7.04
N LEU A 109 10.10 0.26 5.85
CA LEU A 109 10.69 0.66 4.58
C LEU A 109 10.56 2.17 4.34
N HIS A 110 9.37 2.74 4.53
CA HIS A 110 9.13 4.14 4.19
C HIS A 110 10.00 5.14 4.99
N PRO A 111 10.14 5.01 6.33
CA PRO A 111 11.07 5.86 7.08
C PRO A 111 12.54 5.64 6.71
N LEU A 112 12.91 4.42 6.29
CA LEU A 112 14.28 4.12 5.88
C LEU A 112 14.62 4.76 4.52
N GLU A 113 13.70 4.72 3.56
CA GLU A 113 13.86 5.43 2.28
C GLU A 113 13.95 6.95 2.51
N GLU A 114 13.13 7.48 3.41
CA GLU A 114 13.17 8.90 3.77
C GLU A 114 14.48 9.28 4.47
N SER A 115 14.95 8.48 5.42
CA SER A 115 16.22 8.74 6.11
C SER A 115 17.40 8.67 5.15
N MET A 116 17.40 7.73 4.20
CA MET A 116 18.39 7.65 3.14
C MET A 116 18.34 8.89 2.24
N ARG A 117 17.14 9.35 1.85
CA ARG A 117 16.97 10.57 1.05
C ARG A 117 17.53 11.79 1.76
N ILE A 118 17.19 11.96 3.04
CA ILE A 118 17.70 13.05 3.89
C ILE A 118 19.22 12.96 4.00
N ALA A 119 19.77 11.78 4.30
CA ALA A 119 21.21 11.59 4.45
C ALA A 119 21.97 11.90 3.16
N ARG A 120 21.47 11.45 1.99
CA ARG A 120 22.04 11.79 0.68
C ARG A 120 21.95 13.28 0.37
N LEU A 121 20.88 13.94 0.80
CA LEU A 121 20.68 15.37 0.55
C LEU A 121 21.50 16.25 1.49
N GLU A 122 21.70 15.83 2.73
CA GLU A 122 22.48 16.54 3.72
C GLU A 122 23.98 16.30 3.57
N ARG A 123 24.40 15.09 3.21
CA ARG A 123 25.82 14.69 3.14
C ARG A 123 26.33 14.51 1.71
N GLY A 124 25.49 14.74 0.70
CA GLY A 124 25.86 14.61 -0.72
C GLY A 124 26.69 15.77 -1.27
N TYR A 125 26.97 16.79 -0.45
CA TYR A 125 27.82 17.91 -0.79
C TYR A 125 28.87 18.09 0.29
N ASP A 126 30.09 18.42 -0.13
CA ASP A 126 31.13 18.83 0.79
C ASP A 126 30.67 20.08 1.54
N LYS A 127 30.94 20.11 2.84
CA LYS A 127 30.65 21.28 3.68
C LYS A 127 31.95 21.86 4.16
N LEU A 128 32.08 23.17 4.09
CA LEU A 128 33.20 23.85 4.70
C LEU A 128 32.80 24.28 6.12
N VAL A 129 33.69 24.05 7.07
CA VAL A 129 33.61 24.61 8.42
C VAL A 129 34.55 25.79 8.45
N HIS A 130 33.97 26.99 8.48
CA HIS A 130 34.69 28.24 8.64
C HIS A 130 34.77 28.54 10.13
N TYR A 131 35.99 28.52 10.66
CA TYR A 131 36.22 29.00 12.01
C TYR A 131 36.45 30.51 11.95
N VAL A 132 35.58 31.27 12.62
CA VAL A 132 35.62 32.73 12.61
C VAL A 132 36.18 33.21 13.94
N GLU A 133 37.30 33.92 13.89
CA GLU A 133 37.94 34.45 15.08
C GLU A 133 37.14 35.61 15.68
N ILE A 134 36.80 35.47 16.96
CA ILE A 134 36.11 36.47 17.77
C ILE A 134 36.96 36.80 19.00
N PRO A 135 37.21 38.09 19.30
CA PRO A 135 37.91 38.49 20.52
C PRO A 135 37.20 37.97 21.77
N LEU A 136 37.96 37.57 22.80
CA LEU A 136 37.40 37.07 24.08
C LEU A 136 36.55 38.14 24.79
N GLU A 137 36.91 39.41 24.60
CA GLU A 137 36.27 40.58 25.20
C GLU A 137 35.02 41.04 24.44
N ALA A 138 34.69 40.43 23.30
CA ALA A 138 33.56 40.84 22.48
C ALA A 138 32.22 40.47 23.12
N SER A 139 31.26 41.39 23.06
CA SER A 139 29.89 41.13 23.46
C SER A 139 29.18 40.15 22.50
N LEU A 140 28.08 39.53 22.97
CA LEU A 140 27.30 38.58 22.16
C LEU A 140 26.78 39.22 20.85
N GLU A 141 26.39 40.49 20.90
CA GLU A 141 25.88 41.22 19.74
C GLU A 141 26.98 41.52 18.71
N GLU A 142 28.17 41.88 19.17
CA GLU A 142 29.34 42.11 18.30
C GLU A 142 29.81 40.80 17.65
N ALA A 143 29.79 39.69 18.39
CA ALA A 143 30.09 38.37 17.90
C ALA A 143 29.12 37.94 16.78
N GLN A 144 27.82 38.13 16.98
CA GLN A 144 26.78 37.84 15.98
C GLN A 144 26.95 38.72 14.73
N LYS A 145 27.17 40.02 14.91
CA LYS A 145 27.39 40.96 13.80
C LYS A 145 28.63 40.57 12.98
N ARG A 146 29.72 40.20 13.65
CA ARG A 146 30.96 39.74 12.98
C ARG A 146 30.76 38.44 12.21
N LEU A 147 30.01 37.48 12.77
CA LEU A 147 29.64 36.25 12.07
C LEU A 147 28.77 36.53 10.84
N ASP A 148 27.78 37.41 10.96
CA ASP A 148 26.90 37.76 9.84
C ASP A 148 27.63 38.55 8.75
N ASP A 149 28.55 39.43 9.12
CA ASP A 149 29.41 40.13 8.19
C ASP A 149 30.35 39.16 7.46
N TYR A 150 30.91 38.17 8.16
CA TYR A 150 31.73 37.12 7.54
C TYR A 150 30.92 36.26 6.57
N ARG A 151 29.71 35.83 6.97
CA ARG A 151 28.77 35.08 6.12
C ARG A 151 28.42 35.84 4.84
N ARG A 152 28.15 37.15 4.95
CA ARG A 152 27.83 38.00 3.79
C ARG A 152 29.00 38.14 2.82
N ARG A 153 30.23 38.22 3.33
CA ARG A 153 31.44 38.31 2.49
C ARG A 153 31.67 37.02 1.72
N MET A 154 31.57 35.87 2.38
CA MET A 154 31.74 34.56 1.74
C MET A 154 30.63 34.23 0.72
N GLY A 155 29.38 34.65 0.97
CA GLY A 155 28.28 34.46 0.02
C GLY A 155 28.28 35.38 -1.21
N SER A 156 29.28 36.26 -1.34
CA SER A 156 29.34 37.25 -2.41
C SER A 156 30.48 36.92 -3.39
N ARG A 157 30.14 36.71 -4.66
CA ARG A 157 31.14 36.50 -5.72
C ARG A 157 31.13 37.69 -6.67
N VAL A 158 32.32 38.20 -6.98
CA VAL A 158 32.49 39.22 -8.02
C VAL A 158 32.52 38.52 -9.36
N VAL A 159 31.58 38.87 -10.25
CA VAL A 159 31.51 38.33 -11.61
C VAL A 159 31.71 39.48 -12.58
N PHE A 160 32.59 39.31 -13.56
CA PHE A 160 32.77 40.28 -14.63
C PHE A 160 31.67 40.09 -15.67
N ASN A 161 30.90 41.14 -15.92
CA ASN A 161 29.86 41.13 -16.95
C ASN A 161 30.44 41.69 -18.26
N ALA A 162 30.56 40.84 -19.27
CA ALA A 162 31.20 41.17 -20.54
C ALA A 162 30.42 42.21 -21.37
N GLU A 163 29.12 42.38 -21.12
CA GLU A 163 28.26 43.32 -21.86
C GLU A 163 28.33 44.75 -21.29
N THR A 164 28.47 44.89 -19.97
CA THR A 164 28.53 46.20 -19.29
C THR A 164 29.96 46.67 -19.01
N GLY A 165 30.97 45.80 -19.20
CA GLY A 165 32.38 46.11 -18.94
C GLY A 165 32.70 46.36 -17.46
N CYS A 166 31.73 46.10 -16.57
CA CYS A 166 31.81 46.37 -15.15
C CYS A 166 31.80 45.07 -14.34
N TYR A 167 32.42 45.12 -13.16
CA TYR A 167 32.33 44.05 -12.18
C TYR A 167 31.02 44.18 -11.40
N GLU A 168 30.20 43.13 -11.42
CA GLU A 168 28.96 43.08 -10.67
C GLU A 168 29.10 42.10 -9.49
N LEU A 169 28.57 42.50 -8.33
CA LEU A 169 28.56 41.67 -7.14
C LEU A 169 27.33 40.76 -7.16
N HIS A 170 27.52 39.50 -7.50
CA HIS A 170 26.45 38.51 -7.41
C HIS A 170 26.40 37.93 -6.00
N ARG A 171 25.35 38.29 -5.25
CA ARG A 171 25.10 37.76 -3.90
C ARG A 171 24.26 36.49 -4.01
N GLN A 172 24.83 35.36 -3.60
CA GLN A 172 24.03 34.16 -3.42
C GLN A 172 23.46 34.18 -2.00
N THR A 173 22.13 34.07 -1.88
CA THR A 173 21.53 33.84 -0.57
C THR A 173 21.96 32.45 -0.10
N PRO A 174 22.64 32.31 1.04
CA PRO A 174 23.00 30.99 1.56
C PRO A 174 21.71 30.19 1.79
N GLY A 175 21.58 29.04 1.15
CA GLY A 175 20.50 28.11 1.47
C GLY A 175 20.70 27.52 2.87
N VAL A 176 19.64 27.02 3.50
CA VAL A 176 19.67 26.34 4.83
C VAL A 176 20.64 25.13 4.90
N ARG A 177 21.27 24.77 3.78
CA ARG A 177 22.11 23.58 3.59
C ARG A 177 23.62 23.86 3.44
N THR A 178 24.06 25.10 3.52
CA THR A 178 25.48 25.48 3.31
C THR A 178 26.27 25.61 4.61
N ASP A 179 27.59 25.42 4.47
CA ASP A 179 28.73 25.70 5.36
C ASP A 179 28.47 26.11 6.82
N PHE A 180 29.21 25.47 7.72
CA PHE A 180 29.14 25.78 9.15
C PHE A 180 30.07 26.95 9.47
N TYR A 181 29.58 27.90 10.27
CA TYR A 181 30.37 29.03 10.77
C TYR A 181 30.48 28.87 12.28
N VAL A 182 31.66 28.53 12.77
CA VAL A 182 31.93 28.27 14.18
C VAL A 182 32.76 29.42 14.75
N PRO A 183 32.26 30.16 15.75
CA PRO A 183 33.07 31.17 16.41
C PRO A 183 34.14 30.51 17.26
N VAL A 184 35.38 30.96 17.12
CA VAL A 184 36.51 30.51 17.95
C VAL A 184 37.19 31.72 18.61
N SER A 185 37.56 31.58 19.87
CA SER A 185 38.28 32.61 20.63
C SER A 185 39.76 32.28 20.71
N ARG A 186 40.61 33.32 20.69
CA ARG A 186 42.07 33.18 20.82
C ARG A 186 42.43 33.00 22.31
N GLY A 187 43.12 31.91 22.65
CA GLY A 187 43.71 31.73 23.98
C GLY A 187 45.02 32.50 24.14
N GLU A 188 45.45 32.74 25.38
CA GLU A 188 46.64 33.54 25.74
C GLU A 188 47.96 33.05 25.11
N ASN A 189 48.06 31.78 24.72
CA ASN A 189 49.29 31.18 24.18
C ASN A 189 49.48 31.38 22.67
N GLY A 190 48.70 32.26 22.02
CA GLY A 190 48.87 32.61 20.60
C GLY A 190 48.57 31.49 19.60
N ALA A 191 48.34 30.26 20.05
CA ALA A 191 47.92 29.13 19.24
C ALA A 191 46.46 29.31 18.80
N ILE A 192 46.27 29.37 17.49
CA ILE A 192 44.95 29.43 16.87
C ILE A 192 44.37 28.01 16.94
N THR A 193 43.42 27.77 17.85
CA THR A 193 42.53 26.60 17.75
C THR A 193 41.53 26.83 16.61
N GLY A 194 42.00 26.67 15.37
CA GLY A 194 41.17 26.68 14.16
C GLY A 194 41.04 28.04 13.48
N GLY A 195 42.05 28.46 12.71
CA GLY A 195 41.90 29.51 11.68
C GLY A 195 41.64 28.92 10.30
N ASP A 196 41.74 27.60 10.19
CA ASP A 196 41.74 26.88 8.92
C ASP A 196 40.34 26.45 8.53
N ILE A 197 39.94 26.75 7.30
CA ILE A 197 38.70 26.22 6.71
C ILE A 197 38.83 24.70 6.65
N LYS A 198 38.05 23.99 7.47
CA LYS A 198 38.07 22.53 7.49
C LYS A 198 37.03 22.00 6.51
N LEU A 199 37.48 21.23 5.53
CA LEU A 199 36.62 20.45 4.66
C LEU A 199 36.01 19.29 5.44
N LEU A 200 34.69 19.29 5.60
CA LEU A 200 33.93 18.08 5.92
C LEU A 200 33.62 17.39 4.60
N ALA A 201 34.49 16.45 4.23
CA ALA A 201 34.31 15.65 3.04
C ALA A 201 32.97 14.90 3.11
N ALA A 202 32.25 14.92 2.00
CA ALA A 202 31.01 14.18 1.79
C ALA A 202 31.19 12.66 1.79
N ASP A 203 32.44 12.17 1.85
CA ASP A 203 32.80 10.79 1.63
C ASP A 203 32.28 9.88 2.76
N ASN A 204 31.06 9.39 2.56
CA ASN A 204 30.43 8.39 3.39
C ASN A 204 30.16 7.17 2.51
N ALA A 205 31.11 6.24 2.44
CA ALA A 205 30.93 4.95 1.79
C ALA A 205 29.65 4.23 2.27
N GLN A 206 29.24 4.47 3.52
CA GLN A 206 27.97 3.98 4.09
C GLN A 206 26.70 4.42 3.35
N LEU A 207 26.71 5.56 2.64
CA LEU A 207 25.56 6.00 1.82
C LEU A 207 25.40 5.20 0.53
N ALA A 208 26.42 4.45 0.11
CA ALA A 208 26.37 3.60 -1.07
C ALA A 208 25.78 2.21 -0.78
N HIS A 209 25.74 1.77 0.48
CA HIS A 209 25.13 0.51 0.87
C HIS A 209 23.59 0.64 0.90
N ILE A 210 22.91 -0.09 -0.01
CA ILE A 210 21.44 -0.07 -0.18
C ILE A 210 20.85 -1.47 0.10
N ASP A 211 21.65 -2.40 0.62
CA ASP A 211 21.26 -3.81 0.72
C ASP A 211 20.18 -4.07 1.77
N ASP A 212 20.12 -3.25 2.81
CA ASP A 212 19.06 -3.21 3.82
C ASP A 212 17.71 -2.79 3.22
N VAL A 213 17.71 -1.73 2.40
CA VAL A 213 16.53 -1.27 1.65
C VAL A 213 16.09 -2.36 0.66
N ARG A 214 17.03 -2.95 -0.09
CA ARG A 214 16.74 -4.06 -1.01
C ARG A 214 16.17 -5.28 -0.28
N TYR A 215 16.64 -5.58 0.93
CA TYR A 215 16.09 -6.65 1.76
C TYR A 215 14.64 -6.38 2.14
N LEU A 216 14.33 -5.17 2.63
CA LEU A 216 12.95 -4.79 2.97
C LEU A 216 12.03 -4.74 1.74
N HIS A 217 12.54 -4.30 0.59
CA HIS A 217 11.80 -4.32 -0.66
C HIS A 217 11.45 -5.76 -1.08
N ARG A 218 12.42 -6.69 -1.04
CA ARG A 218 12.17 -8.12 -1.29
C ARG A 218 11.16 -8.70 -0.29
N GLN A 219 11.29 -8.36 1.00
CA GLN A 219 10.35 -8.79 2.03
C GLN A 219 8.92 -8.29 1.74
N LEU A 220 8.78 -7.05 1.25
CA LEU A 220 7.50 -6.46 0.87
C LEU A 220 6.89 -7.20 -0.33
N LEU A 221 7.68 -7.48 -1.37
CA LEU A 221 7.24 -8.25 -2.55
C LEU A 221 6.73 -9.64 -2.15
N CYS A 222 7.46 -10.35 -1.29
CA CYS A 222 7.02 -11.64 -0.76
C CYS A 222 5.71 -11.52 0.03
N ALA A 223 5.52 -10.44 0.80
CA ALA A 223 4.31 -10.23 1.59
C ALA A 223 3.05 -9.96 0.74
N LEU A 224 3.21 -9.46 -0.50
CA LEU A 224 2.08 -9.29 -1.43
C LEU A 224 1.52 -10.62 -1.94
N ARG A 225 2.25 -11.74 -1.78
CA ARG A 225 1.89 -13.06 -2.32
C ARG A 225 1.65 -13.05 -3.83
N VAL A 226 2.35 -12.15 -4.52
CA VAL A 226 2.39 -12.08 -5.98
C VAL A 226 3.79 -12.51 -6.41
N PRO A 227 3.93 -13.46 -7.36
CA PRO A 227 5.23 -13.81 -7.91
C PRO A 227 5.98 -12.58 -8.43
N ALA A 228 7.28 -12.49 -8.14
CA ALA A 228 8.12 -11.36 -8.51
C ALA A 228 8.19 -11.14 -10.02
N ALA A 229 8.12 -12.23 -10.81
CA ALA A 229 8.01 -12.19 -12.26
C ALA A 229 6.90 -11.26 -12.77
N PHE A 230 5.72 -11.28 -12.13
CA PHE A 230 4.59 -10.44 -12.58
C PHE A 230 4.78 -8.96 -12.31
N LEU A 231 5.66 -8.64 -11.37
CA LEU A 231 5.99 -7.26 -11.02
C LEU A 231 7.19 -6.74 -11.82
N GLY A 232 7.84 -7.58 -12.63
CA GLY A 232 9.00 -7.20 -13.43
C GLY A 232 10.27 -7.00 -12.62
N PHE A 233 10.34 -7.55 -11.40
CA PHE A 233 11.51 -7.46 -10.52
C PHE A 233 12.47 -8.66 -10.63
N GLU A 234 12.25 -9.58 -11.58
CA GLU A 234 13.19 -10.68 -11.81
C GLU A 234 14.38 -10.19 -12.64
N GLU A 235 15.57 -10.22 -12.04
CA GLU A 235 16.84 -9.89 -12.70
C GLU A 235 17.40 -11.08 -13.50
N ASP A 236 16.95 -12.32 -13.22
CA ASP A 236 17.46 -13.55 -13.83
C ASP A 236 16.59 -14.08 -14.99
N VAL A 237 17.19 -14.19 -16.17
CA VAL A 237 16.55 -14.54 -17.45
C VAL A 237 16.25 -16.05 -17.61
N ASN A 238 16.78 -16.91 -16.74
CA ASN A 238 16.69 -18.38 -16.88
C ASN A 238 15.41 -19.02 -16.28
N ALA A 239 14.43 -18.22 -15.85
CA ALA A 239 13.31 -18.67 -15.02
C ALA A 239 12.08 -19.21 -15.80
N ARG A 240 12.17 -19.53 -17.09
CA ARG A 240 10.97 -19.82 -17.91
C ARG A 240 10.15 -21.02 -17.44
N ALA A 241 10.80 -22.10 -16.97
CA ALA A 241 10.11 -23.26 -16.41
C ALA A 241 9.48 -22.95 -15.04
N THR A 242 10.15 -22.13 -14.22
CA THR A 242 9.62 -21.66 -12.93
C THR A 242 8.44 -20.70 -13.09
N LEU A 243 8.33 -19.97 -14.21
CA LEU A 243 7.17 -19.08 -14.46
C LEU A 243 5.85 -19.85 -14.51
N ALA A 244 5.81 -21.02 -15.17
CA ALA A 244 4.58 -21.82 -15.28
C ALA A 244 4.09 -22.31 -13.90
N GLU A 245 5.02 -22.74 -13.03
CA GLU A 245 4.72 -23.13 -11.66
C GLU A 245 4.26 -21.94 -10.81
N GLN A 246 4.94 -20.80 -10.91
CA GLN A 246 4.53 -19.55 -10.25
C GLN A 246 3.12 -19.10 -10.69
N HIS A 247 2.78 -19.25 -11.97
CA HIS A 247 1.42 -19.02 -12.48
C HIS A 247 0.40 -19.95 -11.81
N ALA A 248 0.71 -21.24 -11.69
CA ALA A 248 -0.18 -22.21 -11.07
C ALA A 248 -0.45 -21.88 -9.60
N GLU A 249 0.57 -21.48 -8.83
CA GLU A 249 0.40 -21.03 -7.44
C GLU A 249 -0.45 -19.75 -7.34
N PHE A 250 -0.21 -18.79 -8.22
CA PHE A 250 -1.00 -17.55 -8.24
C PHE A 250 -2.47 -17.81 -8.61
N ALA A 251 -2.73 -18.74 -9.55
CA ALA A 251 -4.08 -19.15 -9.92
C ALA A 251 -4.86 -19.73 -8.73
N ARG A 252 -4.21 -20.46 -7.80
CA ARG A 252 -4.86 -20.93 -6.55
C ARG A 252 -5.31 -19.76 -5.68
N THR A 253 -4.51 -18.69 -5.61
CA THR A 253 -4.87 -17.48 -4.86
C THR A 253 -6.07 -16.77 -5.49
N ILE A 254 -6.11 -16.65 -6.82
CA ILE A 254 -7.27 -16.11 -7.55
C ILE A 254 -8.53 -16.94 -7.28
N ARG A 255 -8.43 -18.28 -7.37
CA ARG A 255 -9.54 -19.21 -7.12
C ARG A 255 -10.10 -19.07 -5.70
N ARG A 256 -9.26 -18.85 -4.69
CA ARG A 256 -9.73 -18.56 -3.32
C ARG A 256 -10.57 -17.29 -3.26
N GLY A 257 -10.14 -16.22 -3.95
CA GLY A 257 -10.92 -14.99 -4.04
C GLY A 257 -12.25 -15.16 -4.77
N GLN A 258 -12.23 -15.88 -5.89
CA GLN A 258 -13.42 -16.25 -6.65
C GLN A 258 -14.41 -17.08 -5.81
N ALA A 259 -13.93 -17.97 -4.95
CA ALA A 259 -14.77 -18.78 -4.07
C ALA A 259 -15.49 -17.91 -3.01
N ILE A 260 -14.79 -16.93 -2.42
CA ILE A 260 -15.39 -15.99 -1.46
C ILE A 260 -16.49 -15.15 -2.12
N LEU A 261 -16.22 -14.61 -3.32
CA LEU A 261 -17.22 -13.86 -4.09
C LEU A 261 -18.40 -14.74 -4.50
N ALA A 262 -18.13 -15.99 -4.92
CA ALA A 262 -19.18 -16.92 -5.30
C ALA A 262 -20.09 -17.25 -4.10
N ALA A 263 -19.53 -17.43 -2.90
CA ALA A 263 -20.32 -17.63 -1.68
C ALA A 263 -21.23 -16.43 -1.39
N GLY A 264 -20.72 -15.20 -1.50
CA GLY A 264 -21.52 -14.00 -1.33
C GLY A 264 -22.62 -13.83 -2.39
N TYR A 265 -22.31 -14.11 -3.66
CA TYR A 265 -23.30 -14.05 -4.74
C TYR A 265 -24.34 -15.17 -4.66
N ARG A 266 -23.97 -16.33 -4.15
CA ARG A 266 -24.90 -17.42 -3.87
C ARG A 266 -25.98 -16.99 -2.88
N GLN A 267 -25.60 -16.29 -1.79
CA GLN A 267 -26.57 -15.72 -0.84
C GLN A 267 -27.58 -14.78 -1.53
N VAL A 268 -27.12 -13.93 -2.46
CA VAL A 268 -27.99 -13.00 -3.21
C VAL A 268 -28.92 -13.74 -4.16
N PHE A 269 -28.41 -14.75 -4.86
CA PHE A 269 -29.19 -15.53 -5.81
C PHE A 269 -30.21 -16.43 -5.10
N ASP A 270 -29.83 -17.07 -4.00
CA ASP A 270 -30.74 -17.85 -3.15
C ASP A 270 -31.86 -16.98 -2.59
N LEU A 271 -31.55 -15.76 -2.14
CA LEU A 271 -32.56 -14.80 -1.72
C LEU A 271 -33.54 -14.46 -2.87
N GLN A 272 -33.03 -14.19 -4.08
CA GLN A 272 -33.89 -13.90 -5.22
C GLN A 272 -34.77 -15.10 -5.62
N LEU A 273 -34.26 -16.32 -5.53
CA LEU A 273 -35.03 -17.54 -5.80
C LEU A 273 -36.12 -17.73 -4.75
N ALA A 274 -35.79 -17.56 -3.47
CA ALA A 274 -36.75 -17.61 -2.38
C ALA A 274 -37.86 -16.56 -2.52
N LEU A 275 -37.52 -15.32 -2.92
CA LEU A 275 -38.50 -14.26 -3.18
C LEU A 275 -39.42 -14.58 -4.37
N LYS A 276 -39.00 -15.45 -5.29
CA LYS A 276 -39.82 -15.96 -6.39
C LYS A 276 -40.62 -17.21 -6.02
N GLY A 277 -40.55 -17.67 -4.77
CA GLY A 277 -41.22 -18.89 -4.31
C GLY A 277 -40.54 -20.19 -4.73
N LEU A 278 -39.32 -20.14 -5.26
CA LEU A 278 -38.53 -21.34 -5.57
C LEU A 278 -37.65 -21.67 -4.37
N ASP A 279 -37.68 -22.93 -3.91
CA ASP A 279 -36.80 -23.36 -2.81
C ASP A 279 -35.35 -23.47 -3.31
N PRO A 280 -34.42 -22.65 -2.79
CA PRO A 280 -33.02 -22.69 -3.21
C PRO A 280 -32.32 -24.03 -2.91
N ARG A 281 -32.83 -24.81 -1.95
CA ARG A 281 -32.26 -26.12 -1.59
C ARG A 281 -32.55 -27.19 -2.62
N SER A 282 -33.67 -27.05 -3.34
CA SER A 282 -34.09 -27.98 -4.39
C SER A 282 -33.30 -27.82 -5.69
N LEU A 283 -32.70 -26.64 -5.91
CA LEU A 283 -32.05 -26.27 -7.18
C LEU A 283 -30.53 -26.28 -7.05
N SER A 284 -29.86 -27.17 -7.78
CA SER A 284 -28.40 -27.12 -7.90
C SER A 284 -27.98 -26.19 -9.03
N TYR A 285 -27.40 -25.04 -8.70
CA TYR A 285 -26.74 -24.18 -9.68
C TYR A 285 -25.29 -23.90 -9.30
N ARG A 286 -24.46 -23.63 -10.31
CA ARG A 286 -23.04 -23.32 -10.14
C ARG A 286 -22.72 -21.98 -10.80
N ILE A 287 -22.04 -21.12 -10.06
CA ILE A 287 -21.47 -19.87 -10.59
C ILE A 287 -20.17 -20.24 -11.32
N VAL A 288 -20.12 -19.98 -12.62
CA VAL A 288 -18.94 -20.19 -13.46
C VAL A 288 -18.31 -18.84 -13.73
N TRP A 289 -17.03 -18.71 -13.39
CA TRP A 289 -16.25 -17.52 -13.69
C TRP A 289 -15.63 -17.64 -15.08
N PRO A 290 -15.50 -16.53 -15.84
CA PRO A 290 -14.72 -16.56 -17.06
C PRO A 290 -13.28 -16.96 -16.74
N GLU A 291 -12.73 -17.86 -17.55
CA GLU A 291 -11.35 -18.29 -17.40
C GLU A 291 -10.40 -17.15 -17.81
N ALA A 292 -9.28 -17.02 -17.10
CA ALA A 292 -8.38 -15.88 -17.25
C ALA A 292 -7.56 -15.93 -18.56
N ARG A 293 -7.47 -17.11 -19.20
CA ARG A 293 -6.74 -17.33 -20.46
C ARG A 293 -7.59 -18.08 -21.48
N PRO A 294 -7.51 -17.72 -22.78
CA PRO A 294 -8.15 -18.48 -23.86
C PRO A 294 -7.61 -19.92 -23.97
N GLU A 295 -6.35 -20.13 -23.63
CA GLU A 295 -5.69 -21.45 -23.67
C GLU A 295 -6.23 -22.40 -22.60
N GLU A 296 -6.51 -21.87 -21.40
CA GLU A 296 -7.16 -22.63 -20.33
C GLU A 296 -8.58 -23.03 -20.75
N ALA A 297 -9.31 -22.14 -21.44
CA ALA A 297 -10.66 -22.43 -21.93
C ALA A 297 -10.67 -23.59 -22.93
N ARG A 298 -9.64 -23.69 -23.78
CA ARG A 298 -9.45 -24.84 -24.69
C ARG A 298 -9.17 -26.12 -23.91
N ALA A 299 -8.23 -26.09 -22.96
CA ALA A 299 -7.89 -27.25 -22.15
C ALA A 299 -9.07 -27.73 -21.28
N SER A 300 -9.86 -26.80 -20.74
CA SER A 300 -11.08 -27.05 -19.96
C SER A 300 -12.17 -27.68 -20.82
N ALA A 301 -12.38 -27.16 -22.04
CA ALA A 301 -13.30 -27.72 -23.02
C ALA A 301 -12.89 -29.13 -23.48
N GLU A 302 -11.59 -29.36 -23.73
CA GLU A 302 -11.05 -30.68 -24.05
C GLU A 302 -11.25 -31.66 -22.87
N ALA A 303 -10.94 -31.25 -21.64
CA ALA A 303 -11.15 -32.09 -20.47
C ALA A 303 -12.64 -32.42 -20.21
N ALA A 304 -13.55 -31.49 -20.51
CA ALA A 304 -14.98 -31.72 -20.47
C ALA A 304 -15.44 -32.69 -21.58
N TYR A 305 -14.90 -32.54 -22.79
CA TYR A 305 -15.15 -33.45 -23.90
C TYR A 305 -14.70 -34.89 -23.58
N TYR A 306 -13.50 -35.07 -23.03
CA TYR A 306 -13.00 -36.38 -22.63
C TYR A 306 -13.80 -36.99 -21.47
N ARG A 307 -14.26 -36.18 -20.50
CA ARG A 307 -15.15 -36.65 -19.43
C ARG A 307 -16.51 -37.11 -19.95
N ALA A 308 -17.15 -36.32 -20.82
CA ALA A 308 -18.42 -36.69 -21.43
C ALA A 308 -18.29 -37.95 -22.30
N ARG A 309 -17.14 -38.13 -22.99
CA ARG A 309 -16.84 -39.35 -23.74
C ARG A 309 -16.64 -40.55 -22.83
N ALA A 310 -15.95 -40.40 -21.70
CA ALA A 310 -15.75 -41.45 -20.72
C ALA A 310 -17.09 -41.87 -20.07
N GLU A 311 -17.94 -40.92 -19.68
CA GLU A 311 -19.27 -41.18 -19.12
C GLU A 311 -20.17 -41.97 -20.09
N ARG A 312 -20.10 -41.65 -21.40
CA ARG A 312 -20.81 -42.41 -22.44
C ARG A 312 -20.30 -43.85 -22.61
N ILE A 313 -19.00 -44.07 -22.44
CA ILE A 313 -18.40 -45.41 -22.52
C ILE A 313 -18.74 -46.24 -21.28
N SER A 314 -18.82 -45.61 -20.10
CA SER A 314 -19.21 -46.30 -18.86
C SER A 314 -20.70 -46.60 -18.71
N ALA A 315 -21.55 -45.93 -19.51
CA ALA A 315 -23.00 -46.09 -19.47
C ALA A 315 -23.55 -47.08 -20.52
N GLY A 316 -22.69 -47.63 -21.38
CA GLY A 316 -23.01 -48.71 -22.32
C GLY A 316 -22.41 -50.03 -21.88
#